data_AF-A0A950XU11-F1
#
_entry.id   AF-A0A950XU11-F1
#
_cell.length_a   1.000
_cell.length_b   1.000
_cell.length_c   1.000
_cell.angle_alpha   90.00
_cell.angle_beta   90.00
_cell.angle_gamma   90.00
#
_symmetry.space_group_name_H-M   'P 1'
#
loop_
_entity.id
_entity.type
_entity.pdbx_description
1 polymer ?
#
loop_
_entity_poly.entity_id
_entity_poly.type
_entity_poly.pdbx_seq_one_letter_code
_entity_poly.pdbx_strand_id
1 'polypeptide(L)'
;MSYSSYEFGLFVFMLAAFLGWELVKRVSPLLHTPLMSLSNAISAIAVVGAIVLTGNEHAPQYIRILGFIALITATINVVSGYLITDRMLKMFRKREPADSTRGEHK
;
A
#
# COMPACT_ATOMS: atom_id res chain seq x y z
N MET A 1 28.82 -17.79 14.71
CA MET A 1 28.79 -17.38 13.30
C MET A 1 28.08 -16.04 13.25
N SER A 2 28.82 -14.94 13.13
CA SER A 2 28.24 -13.59 13.13
C SER A 2 27.99 -13.20 11.68
N TYR A 3 26.72 -13.21 11.25
CA TYR A 3 26.36 -12.79 9.90
C TYR A 3 26.55 -11.28 9.77
N SER A 4 27.10 -10.84 8.64
CA SER A 4 27.23 -9.42 8.36
C SER A 4 25.85 -8.82 8.07
N SER A 5 25.61 -7.55 8.41
CA SER A 5 24.28 -6.91 8.28
C SER A 5 23.69 -7.00 6.86
N TYR A 6 24.53 -7.00 5.83
CA TYR A 6 24.11 -7.16 4.44
C TYR A 6 23.66 -8.60 4.12
N GLU A 7 24.28 -9.62 4.71
CA GLU A 7 23.90 -11.03 4.53
C GLU A 7 22.52 -11.28 5.11
N PHE A 8 22.27 -10.71 6.30
CA PHE A 8 20.95 -10.76 6.92
C PHE A 8 19.89 -10.04 6.08
N GLY A 9 20.21 -8.85 5.53
CA GLY A 9 19.31 -8.12 4.64
C GLY A 9 18.94 -8.89 3.37
N LEU A 10 19.90 -9.57 2.75
CA LEU A 10 19.67 -10.42 1.58
C LEU A 10 18.80 -11.64 1.93
N PHE A 11 19.01 -12.25 3.10
CA PHE A 11 18.18 -13.35 3.57
C PHE A 11 16.72 -12.92 3.76
N VAL A 12 16.49 -11.78 4.41
CA VAL A 12 15.14 -11.20 4.57
C VAL A 12 14.53 -10.87 3.22
N PHE A 13 15.28 -10.27 2.30
CA PHE A 13 14.81 -9.95 0.96
C PHE A 13 14.36 -11.20 0.18
N MET A 14 15.16 -12.27 0.17
CA MET A 14 14.80 -13.53 -0.49
C MET A 14 13.52 -14.14 0.10
N LEU A 15 13.41 -14.20 1.43
CA LEU A 15 12.23 -14.75 2.09
C LEU A 15 10.98 -13.90 1.83
N ALA A 16 11.10 -12.57 1.89
CA ALA A 16 10.00 -11.65 1.61
C ALA A 16 9.52 -11.75 0.15
N ALA A 17 10.45 -11.87 -0.82
CA ALA A 17 10.10 -12.04 -2.23
C ALA A 17 9.35 -13.35 -2.47
N PHE A 18 9.82 -14.46 -1.90
CA PHE A 18 9.13 -15.75 -2.00
C PHE A 18 7.75 -15.72 -1.35
N LEU A 19 7.64 -15.11 -0.17
CA LEU A 19 6.36 -14.94 0.53
C LEU A 19 5.39 -14.09 -0.30
N GLY A 20 5.85 -12.98 -0.87
CA GLY A 20 5.04 -12.11 -1.73
C GLY A 20 4.48 -12.86 -2.95
N TRP A 21 5.30 -13.67 -3.60
CA TRP A 21 4.87 -14.53 -4.71
C TRP A 21 3.77 -15.50 -4.29
N GLU A 22 3.97 -16.23 -3.19
CA GLU A 22 3.02 -17.25 -2.72
C GLU A 22 1.68 -16.64 -2.28
N LEU A 23 1.72 -15.44 -1.69
CA LEU A 23 0.51 -14.69 -1.31
C LEU A 23 -0.30 -14.27 -2.54
N VAL A 24 0.34 -13.69 -3.55
CA VAL A 24 -0.34 -13.21 -4.78
C VAL A 24 -0.94 -14.39 -5.56
N LYS A 25 -0.27 -15.55 -5.59
CA LYS A 25 -0.77 -16.74 -6.27
C LYS A 25 -2.07 -17.29 -5.67
N ARG A 26 -2.33 -17.06 -4.37
CA ARG A 26 -3.49 -17.62 -3.64
C ARG A 26 -4.72 -16.72 -3.62
N VAL A 27 -4.68 -15.56 -4.29
CA VAL A 27 -5.82 -14.64 -4.34
C VAL A 27 -6.92 -15.15 -5.27
N SER A 28 -8.18 -14.87 -4.94
CA SER A 28 -9.30 -15.16 -5.82
C SER A 28 -9.23 -14.31 -7.10
N PRO A 29 -9.61 -14.84 -8.29
CA PRO A 29 -9.57 -14.09 -9.54
C PRO A 29 -10.35 -12.77 -9.51
N LEU A 30 -11.42 -12.71 -8.71
CA LEU A 30 -12.24 -11.51 -8.52
C LEU A 30 -11.46 -10.36 -7.87
N LEU A 31 -10.37 -10.66 -7.15
CA LEU A 31 -9.57 -9.68 -6.44
C LEU A 31 -8.35 -9.20 -7.23
N HIS A 32 -8.07 -9.65 -8.46
CA HIS A 32 -6.87 -9.19 -9.19
C HIS A 32 -6.84 -7.67 -9.40
N THR A 33 -7.97 -7.05 -9.75
CA THR A 33 -8.04 -5.59 -9.93
C THR A 33 -7.94 -4.82 -8.61
N PRO A 34 -8.68 -5.20 -7.53
CA PRO A 34 -8.44 -4.64 -6.20
C PRO A 34 -7.01 -4.84 -5.69
N LEU A 35 -6.40 -5.99 -5.96
CA LEU A 35 -5.04 -6.32 -5.56
C LEU A 35 -4.00 -5.48 -6.30
N MET A 36 -4.22 -5.20 -7.59
CA MET A 36 -3.39 -4.29 -8.37
C MET A 36 -3.41 -2.87 -7.78
N SER A 37 -4.58 -2.39 -7.35
CA SER A 37 -4.68 -1.09 -6.66
C SER A 37 -4.01 -1.13 -5.28
N LEU A 38 -4.18 -2.23 -4.54
CA LEU A 38 -3.59 -2.39 -3.21
C LEU A 38 -2.06 -2.44 -3.26
N SER A 39 -1.46 -3.14 -4.22
CA SER A 39 0.00 -3.19 -4.37
C SER A 39 0.58 -1.82 -4.73
N ASN A 40 -0.15 -1.00 -5.50
CA ASN A 40 0.22 0.40 -5.71
C ASN A 40 0.20 1.18 -4.39
N ALA A 41 -0.82 1.01 -3.55
CA ALA A 41 -0.86 1.65 -2.22
C ALA A 41 0.29 1.20 -1.30
N ILE A 42 0.68 -0.07 -1.35
CA ILE A 42 1.81 -0.61 -0.56
C ILE A 42 3.15 0.01 -1.02
N SER A 43 3.31 0.31 -2.31
CA SER A 43 4.52 0.96 -2.84
C SER A 43 4.81 2.32 -2.21
N ALA A 44 3.79 2.94 -1.60
CA ALA A 44 3.89 4.20 -0.90
C ALA A 44 4.78 4.16 0.36
N ILE A 45 5.30 2.98 0.74
CA ILE A 45 6.39 2.83 1.72
C ILE A 45 7.60 3.73 1.44
N ALA A 46 7.79 4.17 0.19
CA ALA A 46 8.75 5.22 -0.18
C ALA A 46 8.66 6.50 0.67
N VAL A 47 7.51 6.76 1.31
CA VAL A 47 7.32 7.87 2.27
C VAL A 47 8.35 7.81 3.41
N VAL A 48 8.74 6.61 3.86
CA VAL A 48 9.75 6.43 4.92
C VAL A 48 11.10 7.01 4.48
N GLY A 49 11.51 6.71 3.23
CA GLY A 49 12.72 7.29 2.65
C GLY A 49 12.64 8.81 2.54
N ALA A 50 11.49 9.33 2.10
CA ALA A 50 11.27 10.78 2.00
C ALA A 50 11.33 11.49 3.35
N ILE A 51 10.81 10.88 4.43
CA ILE A 51 10.92 11.41 5.80
C ILE A 51 12.39 11.47 6.23
N VAL A 52 13.15 10.39 6.01
CA VAL A 52 14.58 10.33 6.37
C VAL A 52 15.40 11.37 5.61
N LEU A 53 15.13 11.56 4.31
CA LEU A 53 15.81 12.56 3.47
C LEU A 53 15.48 13.99 3.89
N THR A 54 14.20 14.28 4.13
CA THR A 54 13.73 15.62 4.52
C THR A 54 14.21 16.00 5.93
N GLY A 55 14.23 15.04 6.86
CA GLY A 55 14.62 15.24 8.25
C GLY A 55 16.13 15.28 8.49
N ASN A 56 16.96 15.10 7.46
CA ASN A 56 18.40 15.10 7.60
C ASN A 56 18.95 16.54 7.69
N GLU A 57 19.36 16.94 8.90
CA GLU A 57 19.93 18.26 9.19
C GLU A 57 21.27 18.52 8.48
N HIS A 58 21.99 17.49 8.05
CA HIS A 58 23.25 17.65 7.31
C HIS A 58 23.06 17.60 5.79
N ALA A 59 21.84 17.34 5.31
CA ALA A 59 21.57 17.29 3.89
C ALA A 59 21.67 18.70 3.25
N PRO A 60 22.34 18.83 2.08
CA PRO A 60 22.32 20.03 1.27
C PRO A 60 20.89 20.52 0.97
N GLN A 61 20.73 21.83 0.80
CA GLN A 61 19.41 22.45 0.61
C GLN A 61 18.62 21.86 -0.58
N TYR A 62 19.29 21.51 -1.67
CA TYR A 62 18.64 20.88 -2.83
C TYR A 62 18.07 19.49 -2.49
N ILE A 63 18.75 18.70 -1.64
CA ILE A 63 18.27 17.39 -1.18
C ILE A 63 17.02 17.56 -0.32
N ARG A 64 17.00 18.57 0.56
CA ARG A 64 15.82 18.85 1.40
C ARG A 64 14.61 19.25 0.57
N ILE A 65 14.80 20.06 -0.48
CA ILE A 65 13.71 20.45 -1.40
C ILE A 65 13.18 19.21 -2.14
N LEU A 66 14.08 18.37 -2.67
CA LEU A 66 13.69 17.13 -3.34
C LEU A 66 13.01 16.15 -2.38
N GLY A 67 13.50 16.03 -1.14
CA GLY A 67 12.89 15.23 -0.08
C GLY A 67 11.48 15.72 0.26
N PHE A 68 11.27 17.03 0.34
CA PHE A 68 9.96 17.61 0.58
C PHE A 68 8.97 17.31 -0.56
N ILE A 69 9.40 17.44 -1.82
CA ILE A 69 8.59 17.06 -2.99
C ILE A 69 8.29 15.55 -2.93
N ALA A 70 9.29 14.71 -2.67
CA ALA A 70 9.13 13.27 -2.52
C ALA A 70 8.14 12.92 -1.41
N LEU A 71 8.15 13.64 -0.29
CA LEU A 71 7.23 13.44 0.82
C LEU A 71 5.78 13.74 0.42
N ILE A 72 5.55 14.84 -0.30
CA ILE A 72 4.21 15.19 -0.82
C ILE A 72 3.74 14.12 -1.79
N THR A 73 4.56 13.75 -2.78
CA THR A 73 4.21 12.75 -3.79
C THR A 73 3.95 11.38 -3.15
N ALA A 74 4.78 10.96 -2.19
CA ALA A 74 4.59 9.71 -1.46
C ALA A 74 3.29 9.72 -0.65
N THR A 75 2.98 10.84 0.02
CA THR A 75 1.72 11.00 0.76
C THR A 75 0.51 10.90 -0.16
N ILE A 76 0.55 11.53 -1.34
CA ILE A 76 -0.51 11.41 -2.36
C ILE A 76 -0.68 9.95 -2.78
N ASN A 77 0.41 9.20 -2.97
CA ASN A 77 0.37 7.78 -3.31
C ASN A 77 -0.31 6.95 -2.20
N VAL A 78 0.07 7.15 -0.92
CA VAL A 78 -0.59 6.48 0.23
C VAL A 78 -2.10 6.75 0.22
N VAL A 79 -2.49 8.02 0.16
CA VAL A 79 -3.89 8.43 0.32
C VAL A 79 -4.74 7.97 -0.87
N SER A 80 -4.28 8.21 -2.10
CA SER A 80 -5.01 7.82 -3.31
C SER A 80 -5.12 6.30 -3.45
N GLY A 81 -4.04 5.56 -3.18
CA GLY A 81 -4.02 4.11 -3.25
C GLY A 81 -4.99 3.48 -2.26
N TYR A 82 -5.06 3.99 -1.02
CA TYR A 82 -6.01 3.49 -0.02
C TYR A 82 -7.46 3.82 -0.39
N LEU A 83 -7.75 5.06 -0.82
CA LEU A 83 -9.10 5.49 -1.19
C LEU A 83 -9.68 4.71 -2.38
N ILE A 84 -8.86 4.48 -3.41
CA ILE A 84 -9.28 3.72 -4.60
C ILE A 84 -9.54 2.26 -4.21
N THR A 85 -8.63 1.66 -3.44
CA THR A 85 -8.78 0.27 -2.98
C THR A 85 -10.01 0.09 -2.10
N ASP A 86 -10.27 1.00 -1.16
CA ASP A 86 -11.46 0.99 -0.31
C ASP A 86 -12.76 1.04 -1.14
N ARG A 87 -12.83 1.94 -2.15
CA ARG A 87 -13.96 1.99 -3.08
C ARG A 87 -14.14 0.69 -3.85
N MET A 88 -13.05 0.07 -4.30
CA MET A 88 -13.09 -1.21 -5.00
C MET A 88 -13.59 -2.34 -4.09
N LEU A 89 -13.11 -2.41 -2.85
CA LEU A 89 -13.51 -3.45 -1.89
C LEU A 89 -14.95 -3.29 -1.41
N LYS A 90 -15.47 -2.05 -1.33
CA LYS A 90 -16.88 -1.79 -1.01
C LYS A 90 -17.85 -2.39 -2.02
N MET A 91 -17.43 -2.60 -3.26
CA MET A 91 -18.27 -3.26 -4.29
C MET A 91 -18.48 -4.76 -4.03
N PHE A 92 -17.66 -5.38 -3.18
CA PHE A 92 -17.82 -6.79 -2.78
C PHE A 92 -18.71 -6.98 -1.55
N ARG A 93 -19.09 -5.89 -0.84
CA ARG A 93 -20.08 -6.00 0.24
C ARG A 93 -21.45 -6.23 -0.40
N LYS A 94 -22.08 -7.35 -0.04
CA LYS A 94 -23.48 -7.64 -0.38
C LYS A 94 -24.32 -6.44 0.09
N ARG A 95 -25.10 -5.84 -0.81
CA ARG A 95 -26.12 -4.85 -0.39
C ARG A 95 -26.96 -5.53 0.69
N GLU A 96 -27.08 -4.92 1.87
CA GLU A 96 -28.11 -5.34 2.82
C GLU A 96 -29.44 -5.34 2.06
N PRO A 97 -30.29 -6.37 2.23
CA PRO A 97 -31.61 -6.35 1.62
C PRO A 97 -32.28 -5.07 2.09
N ALA A 98 -32.61 -4.17 1.16
CA ALA A 98 -33.52 -3.08 1.48
C ALA A 98 -34.78 -3.76 2.01
N ASP A 99 -35.10 -3.48 3.26
CA ASP A 99 -36.30 -3.95 3.93
C ASP A 99 -37.51 -3.61 3.05
N SER A 100 -38.01 -4.63 2.34
CA SER A 100 -39.17 -4.53 1.46
C SER A 100 -40.49 -4.64 2.24
N THR A 101 -40.50 -4.50 3.56
CA THR A 101 -41.73 -4.39 4.35
C THR A 101 -42.13 -2.93 4.58
N ARG A 102 -42.55 -2.24 3.52
CA ARG A 102 -43.47 -1.10 3.67
C ARG A 102 -44.29 -0.88 2.40
N GLY A 103 -45.55 -1.33 2.43
CA GLY A 103 -46.61 -0.64 1.69
C GLY A 103 -47.55 -1.46 0.81
N GLU A 104 -47.92 -2.70 1.15
CA GLU A 104 -49.24 -3.22 0.76
C GLU A 104 -50.12 -3.30 2.01
N HIS A 105 -50.93 -2.27 2.23
CA HIS A 105 -52.09 -2.37 3.09
C HIS A 105 -53.24 -1.61 2.44
N LYS A 106 -54.11 -2.40 1.80
CA LYS A 106 -55.55 -2.24 1.52
C LYS A 106 -56.04 -0.93 0.90
#